data_AF-A0A0L7L2Z4-F1
#
_entry.id   AF-A0A0L7L2Z4-F1
#
_cell.length_a   1.000
_cell.length_b   1.000
_cell.length_c   1.000
_cell.angle_alpha   90.00
_cell.angle_beta   90.00
_cell.angle_gamma   90.00
#
_symmetry.space_group_name_H-M   'P 1'
#
loop_
_entity.id
_entity.type
_entity.pdbx_description
1 polymer ?
#
loop_
_entity_poly.entity_id
_entity_poly.type
_entity_poly.pdbx_seq_one_letter_code
_entity_poly.pdbx_strand_id
1 'polypeptide(L)'
;MDIETKIKQDMRKLGCQSRQKISLAFHLYLYLVDEKLMYDTEYCYNKDIDTLYVENLCTIETGPTVNLAFIDGDLSTTVYTFTKDMCQRQPAEAAKLHTVNKERRSYINNELYKKRDEILDNALNGGQVDN
;
A
#
# COMPACT_ATOMS: atom_id res chain seq x y z
N MET A 1 6.41 34.74 -0.61
CA MET A 1 6.59 33.42 0.01
C MET A 1 6.91 32.46 -1.11
N ASP A 2 8.04 31.79 -1.01
CA ASP A 2 8.55 30.87 -2.05
C ASP A 2 7.58 29.68 -2.26
N ILE A 3 7.42 29.24 -3.51
CA ILE A 3 6.45 28.21 -3.93
C ILE A 3 6.80 26.87 -3.28
N GLU A 4 8.09 26.54 -3.22
CA GLU A 4 8.58 25.34 -2.53
C GLU A 4 8.16 25.37 -1.06
N THR A 5 8.39 26.50 -0.39
CA THR A 5 8.01 26.67 1.02
C THR A 5 6.51 26.46 1.24
N LYS A 6 5.67 26.93 0.31
CA LYS A 6 4.21 26.75 0.39
C LYS A 6 3.82 25.27 0.25
N ILE A 7 4.32 24.58 -0.78
CA ILE A 7 4.00 23.17 -1.03
C ILE A 7 4.46 22.29 0.13
N LYS A 8 5.69 22.50 0.62
CA LYS A 8 6.22 21.75 1.77
C LYS A 8 5.42 22.00 3.05
N GLN A 9 4.86 23.20 3.24
CA GLN A 9 3.97 23.49 4.36
C GLN A 9 2.62 22.79 4.20
N ASP A 10 2.07 22.72 2.99
CA ASP A 10 0.80 22.05 2.75
C ASP A 10 0.94 20.52 2.95
N MET A 11 2.05 19.91 2.51
CA MET A 11 2.38 18.51 2.83
C MET A 11 2.49 18.24 4.34
N ARG A 12 2.97 19.21 5.13
CA ARG A 12 2.97 19.10 6.61
C ARG A 12 1.55 19.11 7.18
N LYS A 13 0.67 19.95 6.64
CA LYS A 13 -0.73 20.06 7.10
C LYS A 13 -1.52 18.78 6.86
N LEU A 14 -1.15 17.97 5.85
CA LEU A 14 -1.75 16.65 5.63
C LEU A 14 -1.48 15.67 6.79
N GLY A 15 -0.41 15.89 7.56
CA GLY A 15 -0.08 15.12 8.77
C GLY A 15 1.33 14.55 8.78
N CYS A 16 2.09 14.65 7.68
CA CYS A 16 3.48 14.20 7.64
C CYS A 16 4.38 15.15 8.43
N GLN A 17 5.07 14.64 9.46
CA GLN A 17 6.01 15.44 10.26
C GLN A 17 7.47 15.24 9.84
N SER A 18 7.76 14.23 9.01
CA SER A 18 9.12 13.93 8.57
C SER A 18 9.57 14.91 7.48
N ARG A 19 10.57 15.73 7.80
CA ARG A 19 11.19 16.65 6.83
C ARG A 19 11.75 15.92 5.61
N GLN A 20 12.29 14.72 5.80
CA GLN A 20 12.84 13.91 4.72
C GLN A 20 11.74 13.45 3.77
N LYS A 21 10.65 12.87 4.29
CA LYS A 21 9.51 12.43 3.48
C LYS A 21 8.89 13.59 2.69
N ILE A 22 8.76 14.75 3.32
CA ILE A 22 8.26 15.97 2.66
C ILE A 22 9.21 16.42 1.55
N SER A 23 10.52 16.39 1.78
CA SER A 23 11.48 16.81 0.75
C SER A 23 11.49 15.85 -0.44
N LEU A 24 11.39 14.54 -0.18
CA LEU A 24 11.28 13.52 -1.22
C LEU A 24 9.98 13.70 -2.01
N ALA A 25 8.83 13.80 -1.33
CA ALA A 25 7.53 14.00 -1.97
C ALA A 25 7.46 15.30 -2.79
N PHE A 26 8.14 16.36 -2.34
CA PHE A 26 8.28 17.59 -3.12
C PHE A 26 9.07 17.38 -4.41
N HIS A 27 10.21 16.69 -4.37
CA HIS A 27 10.95 16.34 -5.58
C HIS A 27 10.12 15.48 -6.53
N LEU A 28 9.40 14.50 -5.99
CA LEU A 28 8.50 13.65 -6.77
C LEU A 28 7.40 14.47 -7.45
N TYR A 29 6.77 15.39 -6.73
CA TYR A 29 5.74 16.27 -7.27
C TYR A 29 6.27 17.10 -8.45
N LEU A 30 7.45 17.72 -8.29
CA LEU A 30 8.08 18.48 -9.38
C LEU A 30 8.43 17.59 -10.58
N TYR A 31 9.02 16.42 -10.34
CA TYR A 31 9.34 15.46 -11.40
C TYR A 31 8.09 15.07 -12.20
N LEU A 32 6.96 14.85 -11.54
CA LEU A 32 5.71 14.46 -12.21
C LEU A 32 5.09 15.60 -13.01
N VAL A 33 5.13 16.82 -12.48
CA VAL A 33 4.55 18.02 -13.13
C VAL A 33 5.44 18.53 -14.26
N ASP A 34 6.74 18.69 -14.02
CA ASP A 34 7.66 19.36 -14.94
C ASP A 34 8.29 18.41 -15.96
N GLU A 35 8.71 17.20 -15.54
CA GLU A 35 9.42 16.27 -16.43
C GLU A 35 8.47 15.26 -17.10
N LYS A 36 7.54 14.68 -16.34
CA LYS A 36 6.58 13.71 -16.88
C LYS A 36 5.32 14.33 -17.47
N LEU A 37 5.08 15.62 -17.22
CA LEU A 37 3.91 16.37 -17.70
C LEU A 37 2.57 15.68 -17.36
N MET A 38 2.46 15.18 -16.13
CA MET A 38 1.23 14.59 -15.60
C MET A 38 0.23 15.70 -15.20
N TYR A 39 -1.02 15.59 -15.65
CA TYR A 39 -2.09 16.58 -15.40
C TYR A 39 -2.97 16.18 -14.23
N ASP A 40 -3.45 17.12 -13.42
CA ASP A 40 -4.23 16.83 -12.20
C ASP A 40 -3.41 16.02 -11.17
N THR A 41 -2.19 16.50 -10.88
CA THR A 41 -1.29 15.90 -9.88
C THR A 41 -1.62 16.41 -8.49
N GLU A 42 -1.93 15.49 -7.57
CA GLU A 42 -2.23 15.77 -6.17
C GLU A 42 -1.30 15.00 -5.23
N TYR A 43 -0.82 15.65 -4.17
CA TYR A 43 -0.03 14.99 -3.13
C TYR A 43 -0.93 14.61 -1.95
N CYS A 44 -0.80 13.37 -1.50
CA CYS A 44 -1.64 12.77 -0.47
C CYS A 44 -0.78 12.16 0.64
N TYR A 45 -1.34 12.07 1.84
CA TYR A 45 -0.69 11.44 2.99
C TYR A 45 -1.58 10.36 3.58
N ASN A 46 -1.06 9.12 3.63
CA ASN A 46 -1.71 8.03 4.33
C ASN A 46 -1.13 7.91 5.75
N LYS A 47 -1.99 8.13 6.76
CA LYS A 47 -1.63 8.08 8.18
C LYS A 47 -1.35 6.66 8.68
N ASP A 48 -2.03 5.66 8.13
CA ASP A 48 -1.94 4.27 8.62
C ASP A 48 -0.58 3.65 8.29
N ILE A 49 0.03 4.09 7.18
CA ILE A 49 1.35 3.64 6.72
C ILE A 49 2.40 4.76 6.71
N ASP A 50 2.09 5.92 7.32
CA ASP A 50 2.96 7.11 7.41
C ASP A 50 3.69 7.41 6.08
N THR A 51 2.95 7.51 4.99
CA THR A 51 3.54 7.63 3.63
C THR A 51 2.91 8.77 2.85
N LEU A 52 3.76 9.64 2.29
CA LEU A 52 3.38 10.61 1.27
C LEU A 52 3.47 9.93 -0.10
N TYR A 53 2.45 10.11 -0.92
CA TYR A 53 2.41 9.64 -2.29
C TYR A 53 1.80 10.73 -3.17
N VAL A 54 2.04 10.64 -4.46
CA VAL A 54 1.45 11.56 -5.44
C VAL A 54 0.52 10.76 -6.33
N GLU A 55 -0.72 11.23 -6.45
CA GLU A 55 -1.71 10.65 -7.35
C GLU A 55 -1.96 11.53 -8.56
N ASN A 56 -2.31 10.90 -9.67
CA ASN A 56 -2.59 11.60 -10.90
C ASN A 56 -3.67 10.89 -11.73
N LEU A 57 -4.55 11.70 -12.34
CA LEU A 57 -5.55 11.27 -13.30
C LEU A 57 -5.04 11.57 -14.72
N CYS A 58 -4.56 10.57 -15.44
CA CYS A 58 -4.32 10.77 -16.87
C CYS A 58 -5.66 10.81 -17.60
N THR A 59 -5.92 11.89 -18.36
CA THR A 59 -7.13 12.03 -19.15
C THR A 59 -6.86 12.15 -20.66
N ILE A 60 -7.84 11.62 -21.41
CA ILE A 60 -8.10 11.66 -22.86
C ILE A 60 -7.23 10.78 -23.78
N GLU A 61 -5.90 10.84 -23.76
CA GLU A 61 -5.11 10.09 -24.78
C GLU A 61 -4.82 8.63 -24.39
N THR A 62 -4.67 8.32 -23.10
CA THR A 62 -4.24 7.00 -22.59
C THR A 62 -5.36 6.18 -21.92
N GLY A 63 -6.59 6.72 -21.86
CA GLY A 63 -7.72 6.10 -21.17
C GLY A 63 -7.72 6.36 -19.64
N PRO A 64 -8.80 5.99 -18.93
CA PRO A 64 -8.96 6.26 -17.50
C PRO A 64 -7.96 5.43 -16.68
N THR A 65 -6.86 6.08 -16.31
CA THR A 65 -5.80 5.50 -15.48
C THR A 65 -5.58 6.36 -14.25
N VAL A 66 -5.31 5.71 -13.12
CA VAL A 66 -4.87 6.37 -11.89
C VAL A 66 -3.42 5.98 -11.67
N ASN A 67 -2.53 6.96 -11.52
CA ASN A 67 -1.14 6.71 -11.18
C ASN A 67 -0.92 6.97 -9.69
N LEU A 68 -0.27 6.02 -9.00
CA LEU A 68 0.26 6.23 -7.66
C LEU A 68 1.78 6.23 -7.73
N ALA A 69 2.39 7.35 -7.40
CA ALA A 69 3.83 7.51 -7.43
C ALA A 69 4.43 7.59 -6.02
N PHE A 70 5.53 6.88 -5.84
CA PHE A 70 6.32 6.80 -4.62
C PHE A 70 7.77 7.14 -4.94
N ILE A 71 8.45 7.71 -3.95
CA ILE A 71 9.88 8.00 -4.02
C ILE A 71 10.56 7.39 -2.80
N ASP A 72 11.59 6.59 -3.02
CA ASP A 72 12.36 5.95 -1.96
C ASP A 72 13.54 6.85 -1.52
N GLY A 73 14.19 6.49 -0.41
CA GLY A 73 15.32 7.22 0.16
C GLY A 73 16.54 7.31 -0.75
N ASP A 74 16.66 6.43 -1.74
CA ASP A 74 17.70 6.45 -2.78
C ASP A 74 17.32 7.31 -4.00
N LEU A 75 16.21 8.06 -3.91
CA LEU A 75 15.63 8.89 -4.98
C LEU A 75 15.06 8.09 -6.16
N SER A 76 14.97 6.77 -6.06
CA SER A 76 14.25 5.97 -7.05
C SER A 76 12.74 6.30 -6.99
N THR A 77 12.16 6.54 -8.17
CA THR A 77 10.72 6.81 -8.31
C THR A 77 10.01 5.57 -8.85
N THR A 78 9.02 5.08 -8.12
CA THR A 78 8.15 3.97 -8.55
C THR A 78 6.76 4.51 -8.85
N VAL A 79 6.27 4.29 -10.08
CA VAL A 79 4.92 4.70 -10.49
C VAL A 79 4.09 3.46 -10.77
N TYR A 80 2.99 3.29 -10.03
CA TYR A 80 1.99 2.26 -10.26
C TYR A 80 0.83 2.84 -11.07
N THR A 81 0.63 2.33 -12.29
CA THR A 81 -0.48 2.73 -13.15
C THR A 81 -1.63 1.72 -13.04
N PHE A 82 -2.78 2.21 -12.58
CA PHE A 82 -4.02 1.43 -12.49
C PHE A 82 -4.93 1.81 -13.64
N THR A 83 -5.03 0.93 -14.63
CA THR A 83 -5.97 1.09 -15.72
C THR A 83 -7.31 0.47 -15.36
N LYS A 84 -8.40 1.20 -15.62
CA LYS A 84 -9.73 0.64 -15.49
C LYS A 84 -9.84 -0.65 -16.31
N ASP A 85 -10.50 -1.66 -15.76
CA ASP A 85 -10.77 -2.95 -16.39
C ASP A 85 -9.54 -3.87 -16.62
N MET A 86 -8.34 -3.50 -16.15
CA MET A 86 -7.18 -4.41 -16.16
C MET A 86 -7.27 -5.56 -15.14
N CYS A 87 -7.99 -5.34 -14.05
CA CYS A 87 -8.31 -6.38 -13.08
C CYS A 87 -9.83 -6.58 -13.03
N GLN A 88 -10.30 -7.76 -13.39
CA GLN A 88 -11.69 -8.13 -13.16
C GLN A 88 -11.96 -8.09 -11.65
N ARG A 89 -12.92 -7.27 -11.24
CA ARG A 89 -13.39 -7.23 -9.85
C ARG A 89 -13.83 -8.65 -9.50
N GLN A 90 -13.26 -9.23 -8.44
CA GLN A 90 -13.73 -10.52 -7.97
C GLN A 90 -15.24 -10.42 -7.68
N PRO A 91 -16.05 -11.39 -8.12
CA PRO A 91 -17.48 -11.37 -7.85
C PRO A 91 -17.70 -11.33 -6.33
N ALA A 92 -18.74 -10.61 -5.89
CA ALA A 92 -18.99 -10.36 -4.48
C ALA A 92 -19.05 -11.65 -3.63
N GLU A 93 -19.45 -12.76 -4.23
CA GLU A 93 -19.45 -14.09 -3.62
C GLU A 93 -18.04 -14.63 -3.37
N ALA A 94 -17.12 -14.46 -4.32
CA ALA A 94 -15.73 -14.88 -4.18
C ALA A 94 -14.99 -14.05 -3.11
N ALA A 95 -15.28 -12.75 -3.02
CA ALA A 95 -14.74 -11.89 -1.97
C ALA A 95 -15.22 -12.32 -0.57
N LYS A 96 -16.52 -12.64 -0.42
CA LYS A 96 -17.07 -13.17 0.84
C LYS A 96 -16.44 -14.51 1.22
N LEU A 97 -16.27 -15.42 0.24
CA LEU A 97 -15.61 -16.71 0.47
C LEU A 97 -14.16 -16.55 0.93
N HIS A 98 -13.42 -15.58 0.37
CA HIS A 98 -12.06 -15.27 0.81
C HIS A 98 -12.01 -14.79 2.27
N THR A 99 -12.95 -13.93 2.68
CA THR A 99 -13.04 -13.46 4.08
C THR A 99 -13.31 -14.62 5.03
N VAL A 100 -14.30 -15.49 4.71
CA VAL A 100 -14.62 -16.68 5.51
C VAL A 100 -13.42 -17.62 5.60
N ASN A 101 -12.71 -17.85 4.50
CA ASN A 101 -11.50 -18.68 4.50
C ASN A 101 -10.36 -18.07 5.34
N LYS A 102 -10.22 -16.74 5.34
CA LYS A 102 -9.23 -16.02 6.15
C LYS A 102 -9.53 -16.16 7.64
N GLU A 103 -10.79 -15.99 8.04
CA GLU A 103 -11.24 -16.18 9.42
C GLU A 103 -11.03 -17.63 9.88
N ARG A 104 -11.39 -18.61 9.05
CA ARG A 104 -11.17 -20.02 9.34
C ARG A 104 -9.68 -20.35 9.53
N ARG A 105 -8.81 -19.82 8.67
CA ARG A 105 -7.34 -19.97 8.83
C ARG A 105 -6.83 -19.33 10.11
N SER A 106 -7.32 -18.14 10.45
CA SER A 106 -6.95 -17.47 11.69
C SER A 106 -7.35 -18.28 12.92
N TYR A 107 -8.55 -18.87 12.92
CA TYR A 107 -9.02 -19.74 13.98
C TYR A 107 -8.14 -20.98 14.13
N ILE A 108 -7.88 -21.70 13.02
CA ILE A 108 -7.03 -22.89 13.03
C ILE A 108 -5.63 -22.57 13.56
N ASN A 109 -5.03 -21.48 13.11
CA ASN A 109 -3.71 -21.07 13.59
C ASN A 109 -3.72 -20.78 15.10
N ASN A 110 -4.74 -20.08 15.60
CA ASN A 110 -4.85 -19.82 17.04
C ASN A 110 -4.99 -21.11 17.85
N GLU A 111 -5.77 -22.08 17.39
CA GLU A 111 -5.91 -23.37 18.05
C GLU A 111 -4.61 -24.19 18.00
N LEU A 112 -3.91 -24.20 16.87
CA LEU A 112 -2.59 -24.83 16.74
C LEU A 112 -1.56 -24.20 17.68
N TYR A 113 -1.58 -22.87 17.85
CA TYR A 113 -0.71 -22.18 18.79
C TYR A 113 -0.97 -22.60 20.24
N LYS A 114 -2.24 -22.71 20.64
CA LYS A 114 -2.60 -23.16 22.00
C LYS A 114 -2.15 -24.58 22.29
N LYS A 115 -2.19 -25.46 21.28
CA LYS A 115 -1.83 -26.88 21.40
C LYS A 115 -0.38 -27.16 21.02
N ARG A 116 0.43 -26.14 20.79
CA ARG A 116 1.80 -26.28 20.27
C ARG A 116 2.64 -27.23 21.12
N ASP A 117 2.64 -27.05 22.42
CA ASP A 117 3.50 -27.80 23.34
C ASP A 117 3.05 -29.28 23.42
N GLU A 118 1.74 -29.52 23.43
CA GLU A 118 1.15 -30.87 23.38
C GLU A 118 1.44 -31.58 22.05
N ILE A 119 1.39 -30.87 20.93
CA ILE A 119 1.77 -31.42 19.62
C ILE A 119 3.26 -31.77 19.58
N LEU A 120 4.12 -30.90 20.15
CA LEU A 120 5.55 -31.13 20.21
C LEU A 120 5.90 -32.32 21.10
N ASP A 121 5.26 -32.43 22.26
CA ASP A 121 5.46 -33.52 23.22
C ASP A 121 5.01 -34.86 22.64
N ASN A 122 3.85 -34.90 21.97
CA ASN A 122 3.38 -36.10 21.25
C ASN A 122 4.29 -36.50 20.08
N ALA A 123 4.88 -35.53 19.37
CA ALA A 123 5.82 -35.80 18.28
C ALA A 123 7.17 -36.34 18.78
N LEU A 124 7.65 -35.85 19.93
CA LEU A 124 8.93 -36.26 20.53
C LEU A 124 8.82 -37.59 21.29
N ASN A 125 7.67 -37.86 21.91
CA ASN A 125 7.45 -39.06 22.73
C ASN A 125 6.82 -40.24 21.95
N GLY A 126 6.78 -40.14 20.61
CA GLY A 126 6.34 -41.22 19.74
C GLY A 126 4.87 -41.57 19.93
N GLY A 127 3.98 -40.58 19.73
CA GLY A 127 2.54 -40.67 19.91
C GLY A 127 1.93 -42.01 19.48
N GLN A 128 0.92 -42.48 20.22
CA GLN A 128 0.26 -43.75 19.98
C GLN A 128 -0.20 -43.86 18.52
N VAL A 129 0.41 -44.78 17.79
CA VAL A 129 -0.09 -45.25 16.50
C VAL A 129 -1.20 -46.23 16.85
N ASP A 130 -2.45 -45.84 16.61
CA ASP A 130 -3.58 -46.77 16.68
C ASP A 130 -3.31 -47.92 15.69
N ASN A 131 -3.18 -49.15 16.22
CA ASN A 131 -3.04 -50.39 15.44
C ASN A 131 -4.39 -50.88 14.95
#